data_AF-A0A0L8FM16-F1
#
_entry.id   AF-A0A0L8FM16-F1
#
_cell.length_a   1.000
_cell.length_b   1.000
_cell.length_c   1.000
_cell.angle_alpha   90.00
_cell.angle_beta   90.00
_cell.angle_gamma   90.00
#
_symmetry.space_group_name_H-M   'P 1'
#
loop_
_entity.id
_entity.type
_entity.pdbx_description
1 polymer ?
#
loop_
_entity_poly.entity_id
_entity_poly.type
_entity_poly.pdbx_seq_one_letter_code
_entity_poly.pdbx_strand_id
1 'polypeptide(L)'
;MMHQHIALSLPMRFYIYAIHGYFIEVMFTAAWEFVVNMNVKFPGNTSVWSLLIYGVAILVVEQIHYRLQDTVPLLCRGLIYMLWTYLWEFSTGYILTRFDACPWDYDNFDWDIMGLVTLEYAPLWFFGGILTEKILIFYTRHLYWGPYMDSTRYQGMNGHIKMK
;
A
#
# COMPACT_ATOMS: atom_id res chain seq x y z
N MET A 1 -29.71 -21.11 -3.47
CA MET A 1 -28.76 -20.35 -4.32
C MET A 1 -27.53 -20.11 -3.47
N MET A 2 -26.38 -20.71 -3.78
CA MET A 2 -25.14 -20.48 -3.04
C MET A 2 -24.69 -19.04 -3.32
N HIS A 3 -24.74 -18.16 -2.32
CA HIS A 3 -24.13 -16.83 -2.43
C HIS A 3 -22.62 -17.02 -2.49
N GLN A 4 -22.09 -17.10 -3.71
CA GLN A 4 -20.65 -17.05 -3.93
C GLN A 4 -20.16 -15.66 -3.52
N HIS A 5 -19.27 -15.60 -2.54
CA HIS A 5 -18.58 -14.37 -2.19
C HIS A 5 -17.69 -13.97 -3.37
N ILE A 6 -18.02 -12.85 -4.02
CA ILE A 6 -17.21 -12.32 -5.12
C ILE A 6 -16.11 -11.49 -4.47
N ALA A 7 -14.86 -11.95 -4.57
CA ALA A 7 -13.69 -11.20 -4.15
C ALA A 7 -13.61 -9.86 -4.90
N LEU A 8 -13.00 -8.84 -4.29
CA LEU A 8 -12.86 -7.53 -4.94
C LEU A 8 -12.11 -7.65 -6.28
N SER A 9 -12.66 -6.98 -7.30
CA SER A 9 -12.02 -6.86 -8.59
C SER A 9 -10.69 -6.09 -8.49
N LEU A 10 -9.80 -6.30 -9.46
CA LEU A 10 -8.51 -5.58 -9.51
C LEU A 10 -8.67 -4.05 -9.46
N PRO A 11 -9.63 -3.42 -10.19
CA PRO A 11 -9.83 -1.97 -10.11
C PRO A 11 -10.29 -1.48 -8.74
N MET A 12 -11.07 -2.27 -7.99
CA MET A 12 -11.50 -1.88 -6.65
C MET A 12 -10.35 -1.96 -5.64
N ARG A 13 -9.50 -2.98 -5.75
CA ARG A 13 -8.27 -3.07 -4.95
C ARG A 13 -7.32 -1.91 -5.25
N PHE A 14 -7.12 -1.61 -6.54
CA PHE A 14 -6.36 -0.43 -6.98
C PHE A 14 -6.86 0.84 -6.32
N TYR A 15 -8.17 1.08 -6.36
CA TYR A 15 -8.78 2.28 -5.77
C TYR A 15 -8.53 2.38 -4.26
N ILE A 16 -8.69 1.28 -3.52
CA ILE A 16 -8.39 1.24 -2.08
C ILE A 16 -6.92 1.55 -1.82
N TYR A 17 -6.01 0.92 -2.58
CA TYR A 17 -4.58 1.11 -2.40
C TYR A 17 -4.13 2.52 -2.78
N ALA A 18 -4.67 3.09 -3.86
CA ALA A 18 -4.38 4.45 -4.30
C ALA A 18 -4.76 5.46 -3.21
N ILE A 19 -5.99 5.37 -2.68
CA ILE A 19 -6.46 6.26 -1.61
C ILE A 19 -5.64 6.07 -0.34
N HIS A 20 -5.35 4.83 0.05
CA HIS A 20 -4.58 4.57 1.25
C HIS A 20 -3.17 5.16 1.15
N GLY A 21 -2.46 4.91 0.05
CA GLY A 21 -1.14 5.47 -0.18
C GLY A 21 -1.15 6.99 -0.23
N TYR A 22 -2.11 7.58 -0.94
CA TYR A 22 -2.29 9.04 -0.98
C TYR A 22 -2.55 9.64 0.40
N PHE A 23 -3.36 8.99 1.22
CA PHE A 23 -3.60 9.43 2.61
C PHE A 23 -2.31 9.36 3.44
N ILE A 24 -1.56 8.26 3.36
CA ILE A 24 -0.29 8.12 4.09
C ILE A 24 0.71 9.19 3.66
N GLU A 25 0.80 9.47 2.37
CA GLU A 25 1.69 10.50 1.82
C GLU A 25 1.32 11.91 2.33
N VAL A 26 0.04 12.29 2.30
CA VAL A 26 -0.40 13.57 2.87
C VAL A 26 -0.09 13.66 4.36
N MET A 27 -0.28 12.57 5.11
CA MET A 27 0.05 12.52 6.54
C MET A 27 1.56 12.61 6.78
N PHE A 28 2.37 11.98 5.91
CA PHE A 28 3.82 12.03 5.98
C PHE A 28 4.35 13.44 5.74
N THR A 29 3.90 14.12 4.68
CA THR A 29 4.33 15.50 4.40
C THR A 29 3.85 16.48 5.46
N ALA A 30 2.65 16.28 6.02
CA ALA A 30 2.16 17.03 7.17
C ALA A 30 3.03 16.85 8.42
N ALA A 31 3.45 15.61 8.71
CA ALA A 31 4.32 15.32 9.84
C ALA A 31 5.73 15.88 9.64
N TRP A 32 6.28 15.77 8.43
CA TRP A 32 7.57 16.35 8.08
C TRP A 32 7.58 17.87 8.26
N GLU A 33 6.55 18.56 7.78
CA GLU A 33 6.37 19.99 7.94
C GLU A 33 6.30 20.41 9.43
N PHE A 34 5.62 19.61 10.26
CA PHE A 34 5.63 19.85 11.70
C PHE A 34 7.02 19.63 12.32
N VAL A 35 7.75 18.59 11.94
CA VAL A 35 9.08 18.30 12.49
C VAL A 35 10.09 19.39 12.13
N VAL A 36 10.07 19.88 10.88
CA VAL A 36 11.05 20.86 10.39
C VAL A 36 10.67 22.28 10.82
N ASN A 37 9.39 22.65 10.71
CA ASN A 37 8.93 24.03 10.89
C ASN A 37 8.13 24.27 12.18
N MET A 38 7.90 23.24 13.00
CA MET A 38 7.04 23.29 14.21
C MET A 38 5.64 23.82 13.91
N ASN A 39 5.16 23.61 12.69
CA ASN A 39 3.89 24.11 12.21
C ASN A 39 2.73 23.23 12.68
N VAL A 40 2.10 23.60 13.79
CA VAL A 40 0.98 22.86 14.41
C VAL A 40 -0.28 22.79 13.57
N LYS A 41 -0.33 23.43 12.39
CA LYS A 41 -1.42 23.28 11.43
C LYS A 41 -1.32 21.99 10.61
N PHE A 42 -0.15 21.33 10.60
CA PHE A 42 0.11 20.10 9.86
C PHE A 42 -0.35 20.14 8.39
N PRO A 43 0.06 21.15 7.58
CA PRO A 43 -0.35 21.18 6.19
C PRO A 43 0.38 20.07 5.42
N GLY A 44 -0.37 19.05 5.02
CA GLY A 44 0.09 17.97 4.15
C GLY A 44 -0.22 18.30 2.69
N ASN A 45 0.81 18.33 1.85
CA ASN A 45 0.68 18.57 0.42
C ASN A 45 1.31 17.39 -0.33
N THR A 46 0.66 16.97 -1.41
CA THR A 46 1.22 15.99 -2.35
C THR A 46 0.58 16.18 -3.72
N SER A 47 1.13 15.53 -4.74
CA SER A 47 0.61 15.56 -6.10
C SER A 47 -0.49 14.53 -6.32
N VAL A 48 -1.40 14.82 -7.25
CA VAL A 48 -2.43 13.85 -7.69
C VAL A 48 -1.79 12.60 -8.31
N TRP A 49 -0.59 12.72 -8.88
CA TRP A 49 0.18 11.58 -9.41
C TRP A 49 0.46 10.51 -8.34
N SER A 50 0.52 10.90 -7.06
CA SER A 50 0.72 9.99 -5.93
C SER A 50 -0.35 8.89 -5.87
N LEU A 51 -1.61 9.17 -6.26
CA LEU A 51 -2.66 8.14 -6.34
C LEU A 51 -2.26 6.99 -7.27
N LEU A 52 -1.73 7.32 -8.45
CA LEU A 52 -1.32 6.33 -9.43
C LEU A 52 -0.05 5.60 -8.97
N ILE A 53 0.93 6.35 -8.47
CA ILE A 53 2.21 5.80 -8.00
C ILE A 53 1.97 4.77 -6.89
N TYR A 54 1.27 5.14 -5.82
CA TYR A 54 1.01 4.21 -4.71
C TYR A 54 0.03 3.10 -5.09
N GLY A 55 -1.02 3.40 -5.86
CA GLY A 55 -1.98 2.40 -6.29
C GLY A 55 -1.32 1.26 -7.06
N VAL A 56 -0.45 1.59 -8.02
CA VAL A 56 0.31 0.58 -8.78
C VAL A 56 1.36 -0.11 -7.91
N ALA A 57 2.12 0.66 -7.10
CA ALA A 57 3.15 0.10 -6.22
C ALA A 57 2.59 -1.01 -5.32
N ILE A 58 1.49 -0.72 -4.62
CA ILE A 58 0.88 -1.64 -3.66
C ILE A 58 0.22 -2.83 -4.37
N LEU A 59 -0.39 -2.64 -5.54
CA LEU A 59 -0.87 -3.76 -6.36
C LEU A 59 0.26 -4.73 -6.71
N VAL A 60 1.44 -4.22 -7.08
CA VAL A 60 2.59 -5.07 -7.37
C VAL A 60 3.09 -5.76 -6.10
N VAL A 61 3.13 -5.07 -4.96
CA VAL A 61 3.45 -5.68 -3.65
C VAL A 61 2.47 -6.81 -3.32
N GLU A 62 1.16 -6.66 -3.58
CA GLU A 62 0.18 -7.75 -3.42
C GLU A 62 0.54 -8.97 -4.29
N GLN A 63 0.96 -8.75 -5.54
CA GLN A 63 1.37 -9.83 -6.43
C GLN A 63 2.70 -10.49 -6.03
N ILE A 64 3.64 -9.73 -5.46
CA ILE A 64 4.87 -10.27 -4.88
C ILE A 64 4.52 -11.10 -3.65
N HIS A 65 3.70 -10.55 -2.74
CA HIS A 65 3.22 -11.23 -1.55
C HIS A 65 2.56 -12.58 -1.88
N TYR A 66 1.62 -12.58 -2.83
CA TYR A 66 0.92 -13.80 -3.25
C TYR A 66 1.86 -14.91 -3.73
N ARG A 67 2.97 -14.56 -4.40
CA ARG A 67 3.95 -15.55 -4.90
C ARG A 67 4.94 -16.03 -3.85
N LEU A 68 5.23 -15.21 -2.83
CA LEU A 68 6.32 -15.46 -1.89
C LEU A 68 5.87 -15.82 -0.47
N GLN A 69 4.59 -15.64 -0.14
CA GLN A 69 4.09 -15.78 1.24
C GLN A 69 4.37 -17.16 1.86
N ASP A 70 4.35 -18.22 1.05
CA ASP A 70 4.46 -19.61 1.50
C ASP A 70 5.92 -20.14 1.52
N THR A 71 6.85 -19.44 0.87
CA THR A 71 8.23 -19.91 0.64
C THR A 71 9.31 -19.02 1.22
N VAL A 72 9.06 -17.72 1.36
CA VAL A 72 10.06 -16.73 1.79
C VAL A 72 9.71 -16.18 3.17
N PRO A 73 10.63 -16.12 4.14
CA PRO A 73 10.37 -15.53 5.47
C PRO A 73 9.97 -14.05 5.39
N LEU A 74 9.18 -13.59 6.37
CA LEU A 74 8.62 -12.23 6.40
C LEU A 74 9.69 -11.12 6.26
N LEU A 75 10.83 -11.26 6.95
CA LEU A 75 11.90 -10.26 6.90
C LEU A 75 12.52 -10.17 5.50
N CYS A 76 12.74 -11.31 4.83
CA CYS A 76 13.23 -11.32 3.45
C CYS A 76 12.21 -10.69 2.49
N ARG A 77 10.91 -10.90 2.71
CA ARG A 77 9.87 -10.20 1.94
C ARG A 77 9.88 -8.70 2.18
N GLY A 78 10.08 -8.25 3.43
CA GLY A 78 10.26 -6.83 3.74
C GLY A 78 11.41 -6.19 2.95
N LEU A 79 12.54 -6.88 2.81
CA LEU A 79 13.66 -6.41 1.98
C LEU A 79 13.27 -6.34 0.50
N ILE A 80 12.55 -7.34 -0.01
CA ILE A 80 12.06 -7.33 -1.40
C ILE A 80 11.09 -6.16 -1.63
N TYR A 81 10.19 -5.89 -0.69
CA TYR A 81 9.26 -4.76 -0.78
C TYR A 81 9.99 -3.42 -0.76
N MET A 82 10.97 -3.27 0.13
CA MET A 82 11.83 -2.08 0.17
C MET A 82 12.55 -1.84 -1.16
N LEU A 83 13.21 -2.87 -1.71
CA LEU A 83 13.90 -2.77 -3.00
C LEU A 83 12.95 -2.45 -4.15
N TRP A 84 11.77 -3.07 -4.15
CA TRP A 84 10.72 -2.76 -5.12
C TRP A 84 10.27 -1.30 -5.02
N THR A 85 10.01 -0.80 -3.81
CA THR A 85 9.59 0.58 -3.60
C THR A 85 10.64 1.56 -4.12
N TYR A 86 11.92 1.33 -3.83
CA TYR A 86 13.00 2.18 -4.36
C TYR A 86 13.08 2.16 -5.87
N LEU A 87 12.99 0.97 -6.50
CA LEU A 87 12.98 0.86 -7.94
C LEU A 87 11.79 1.62 -8.55
N TRP A 88 10.61 1.49 -7.94
CA TRP A 88 9.39 2.12 -8.42
C TRP A 88 9.42 3.64 -8.24
N GLU A 89 9.82 4.12 -7.07
CA GLU A 89 10.02 5.53 -6.76
C GLU A 89 11.02 6.17 -7.74
N PHE A 90 12.21 5.58 -7.89
CA PHE A 90 13.21 6.07 -8.84
C PHE A 90 12.66 6.12 -10.27
N SER A 91 12.02 5.04 -10.73
CA SER A 91 11.53 4.96 -12.11
C SER A 91 10.41 5.97 -12.39
N THR A 92 9.46 6.13 -11.47
CA THR A 92 8.34 7.07 -11.61
C THR A 92 8.81 8.51 -11.49
N GLY A 93 9.70 8.81 -10.53
CA GLY A 93 10.34 10.12 -10.39
C GLY A 93 11.14 10.50 -11.65
N TYR A 94 11.94 9.57 -12.18
CA TYR A 94 12.72 9.79 -13.39
C TYR A 94 11.84 10.08 -14.62
N ILE A 95 10.68 9.43 -14.74
CA ILE A 95 9.73 9.72 -15.82
C ILE A 95 9.06 11.08 -15.59
N LEU A 96 8.62 11.38 -14.38
CA LEU A 96 7.87 12.60 -14.06
C LEU A 96 8.74 13.87 -14.12
N THR A 97 10.03 13.78 -13.80
CA THR A 97 10.97 14.91 -13.98
C THR A 97 11.09 15.34 -15.43
N ARG A 98 10.85 14.45 -16.41
CA ARG A 98 10.83 14.83 -17.85
C ARG A 98 9.66 15.74 -18.21
N PHE A 99 8.64 15.80 -17.36
CA PHE A 99 7.44 16.62 -17.53
C PHE A 99 7.31 17.71 -16.46
N ASP A 100 8.35 17.94 -15.66
CA ASP A 100 8.33 18.88 -14.52
C ASP A 100 7.19 18.58 -13.52
N ALA A 101 6.90 17.28 -13.33
CA ALA A 101 5.76 16.80 -12.56
C ALA A 101 6.17 15.89 -11.38
N CYS A 102 7.48 15.78 -11.10
CA CYS A 102 7.98 14.95 -10.00
C CYS A 102 7.55 15.57 -8.66
N PRO A 103 6.84 14.81 -7.80
CA PRO A 103 6.21 15.41 -6.63
C PRO A 103 7.09 15.44 -5.39
N TRP A 104 8.27 14.82 -5.46
CA TRP A 104 9.28 14.86 -4.40
C TRP A 104 10.64 15.30 -4.96
N ASP A 105 11.47 15.76 -4.04
CA ASP A 105 12.86 16.15 -4.24
C ASP A 105 13.64 15.84 -2.95
N TYR A 106 14.67 15.01 -3.08
CA TYR A 106 15.52 14.53 -1.98
C TYR A 106 16.95 15.09 -2.03
N ASP A 107 17.23 16.14 -2.80
CA ASP A 107 18.58 16.76 -2.91
C ASP A 107 19.15 17.25 -1.56
N ASN A 108 18.31 17.39 -0.54
CA ASN A 108 18.71 17.83 0.81
C ASN A 108 19.20 16.68 1.71
N PHE A 109 19.18 15.42 1.25
CA PHE A 109 19.62 14.25 2.03
C PHE A 109 21.04 13.83 1.65
N ASP A 110 21.82 13.33 2.61
CA ASP A 110 23.23 12.99 2.39
C ASP A 110 23.42 11.73 1.52
N TRP A 111 22.39 10.88 1.47
CA TRP A 111 22.39 9.60 0.73
C TRP A 111 21.32 9.56 -0.35
N ASP A 112 21.14 10.67 -1.07
CA ASP A 112 20.26 10.74 -2.22
C ASP A 112 20.87 10.06 -3.47
N ILE A 113 20.00 9.67 -4.39
CA ILE A 113 20.36 9.23 -5.72
C ILE A 113 19.60 10.11 -6.71
N MET A 114 20.29 11.08 -7.30
CA MET A 114 19.76 12.05 -8.27
C MET A 114 18.59 12.89 -7.72
N GLY A 115 18.49 13.07 -6.41
CA GLY A 115 17.35 13.71 -5.76
C GLY A 115 16.03 12.92 -5.85
N LEU A 116 16.04 11.72 -6.46
CA LEU A 116 14.83 10.95 -6.74
C LEU A 116 14.53 9.89 -5.68
N VAL A 117 15.55 9.43 -4.97
CA VAL A 117 15.44 8.43 -3.91
C VAL A 117 16.46 8.76 -2.82
N THR A 118 16.10 8.58 -1.54
CA THR A 118 17.04 8.64 -0.41
C THR A 118 17.17 7.29 0.30
N LEU A 119 18.41 6.85 0.54
CA LEU A 119 18.68 5.61 1.29
C LEU A 119 18.31 5.72 2.77
N GLU A 120 18.15 6.94 3.29
CA GLU A 120 17.72 7.18 4.66
C GLU A 120 16.30 6.68 4.93
N TYR A 121 15.46 6.57 3.88
CA TYR A 121 14.11 6.04 3.99
C TYR A 121 14.04 4.51 3.96
N ALA A 122 15.17 3.80 3.94
CA ALA A 122 15.19 2.35 3.87
C ALA A 122 14.42 1.69 5.03
N PRO A 123 14.56 2.13 6.30
CA PRO A 123 13.75 1.60 7.40
C PRO A 123 12.26 1.87 7.18
N LEU A 124 11.89 3.08 6.71
CA LEU A 124 10.51 3.45 6.46
C LEU A 124 9.89 2.55 5.39
N TRP A 125 10.59 2.31 4.28
CA TRP A 125 10.11 1.43 3.22
C TRP A 125 10.06 -0.04 3.61
N PHE A 126 11.02 -0.52 4.41
CA PHE A 126 11.02 -1.88 4.92
C PHE A 126 9.81 -2.14 5.85
N PHE A 127 9.64 -1.29 6.88
CA PHE A 127 8.52 -1.45 7.81
C PHE A 127 7.18 -1.14 7.15
N GLY A 128 7.13 -0.12 6.29
CA GLY A 128 5.97 0.23 5.48
C GLY A 128 5.50 -0.96 4.64
N GLY A 129 6.41 -1.62 3.91
CA GLY A 129 6.08 -2.80 3.12
C GLY A 129 5.52 -3.96 3.95
N ILE A 130 6.08 -4.23 5.13
CA ILE A 130 5.56 -5.26 6.04
C ILE A 130 4.17 -4.88 6.55
N LEU A 131 3.95 -3.61 6.92
CA LEU A 131 2.66 -3.12 7.40
C LEU A 131 1.60 -3.21 6.30
N THR A 132 1.96 -2.81 5.07
CA THR A 132 1.12 -2.95 3.88
C THR A 132 0.73 -4.41 3.63
N GLU A 133 1.67 -5.36 3.74
CA GLU A 133 1.33 -6.79 3.66
C GLU A 133 0.34 -7.21 4.76
N LYS A 134 0.69 -6.95 6.02
CA LYS A 134 -0.01 -7.53 7.17
C LYS A 134 -1.36 -6.90 7.46
N ILE A 135 -1.53 -5.63 7.11
CA ILE A 135 -2.76 -4.89 7.36
C ILE A 135 -3.50 -4.69 6.05
N LEU A 136 -2.97 -3.83 5.16
CA LEU A 136 -3.72 -3.36 4.01
C LEU A 136 -4.08 -4.53 3.07
N ILE A 137 -3.09 -5.27 2.58
CA ILE A 137 -3.32 -6.38 1.64
C ILE A 137 -4.14 -7.48 2.30
N PHE A 138 -3.83 -7.83 3.56
CA PHE A 138 -4.61 -8.82 4.30
C PHE A 138 -6.09 -8.44 4.36
N TYR A 139 -6.44 -7.27 4.90
CA TYR A 139 -7.84 -6.88 5.04
C TYR A 139 -8.52 -6.65 3.70
N THR A 140 -7.85 -6.04 2.73
CA THR A 140 -8.42 -5.81 1.40
C THR A 140 -8.79 -7.11 0.69
N ARG A 141 -7.99 -8.17 0.86
CA ARG A 141 -8.29 -9.50 0.27
C ARG A 141 -9.43 -10.25 0.98
N HIS A 142 -9.76 -9.86 2.21
CA HIS A 142 -10.91 -10.40 2.95
C HIS A 142 -12.20 -9.60 2.71
N LEU A 143 -12.14 -8.49 1.99
CA LEU A 143 -13.33 -7.79 1.54
C LEU A 143 -13.98 -8.59 0.39
N TYR A 144 -15.31 -8.65 0.41
CA TYR A 144 -16.12 -9.28 -0.62
C TYR A 144 -17.39 -8.49 -0.85
N TRP A 145 -17.94 -8.60 -2.07
CA TRP A 145 -19.27 -8.07 -2.35
C TRP A 145 -20.35 -9.06 -1.91
N GLY A 146 -21.24 -8.64 -1.01
CA GLY A 146 -22.40 -9.44 -0.60
C GLY A 146 -22.99 -9.03 0.75
N PRO A 147 -24.18 -9.56 1.14
CA PRO A 147 -24.80 -9.27 2.43
C PRO A 147 -23.95 -9.78 3.60
N TYR A 148 -23.96 -9.03 4.72
CA TYR A 148 -23.32 -9.42 5.98
C TYR A 148 -23.93 -10.74 6.51
N MET A 149 -23.09 -11.71 6.86
CA MET A 149 -23.54 -12.95 7.53
C MET A 149 -23.44 -12.76 9.03
N ASP A 150 -24.57 -12.81 9.74
CA ASP A 150 -24.54 -12.98 11.18
C ASP A 150 -24.25 -14.45 11.55
N SER A 151 -23.73 -14.67 12.76
CA SER A 151 -23.42 -16.02 13.27
C SER A 151 -24.64 -16.96 13.26
N THR A 152 -25.85 -16.41 13.33
CA THR A 152 -27.14 -17.11 13.31
C THR A 152 -27.43 -17.76 11.96
N ARG A 153 -27.16 -17.09 10.84
CA ARG A 153 -27.33 -17.64 9.48
C ARG A 153 -26.32 -18.74 9.16
N TYR A 154 -25.12 -18.67 9.74
CA TYR A 154 -24.08 -19.69 9.57
C TYR A 154 -24.49 -21.04 10.20
N GLN A 155 -25.10 -21.01 11.38
CA GLN A 155 -25.64 -22.22 12.04
C GLN A 155 -26.87 -22.79 11.33
N GLY A 156 -27.77 -21.93 10.82
CA GLY A 156 -28.94 -22.37 10.06
C GLY A 156 -28.60 -23.13 8.77
N MET A 157 -27.48 -22.81 8.12
CA MET A 157 -26.99 -23.55 6.94
C MET A 157 -26.38 -24.91 7.28
N ASN A 158 -25.70 -25.04 8.42
CA ASN A 158 -25.11 -26.31 8.88
C ASN A 158 -26.12 -27.24 9.58
N GLY A 159 -27.23 -26.71 10.10
CA GLY A 159 -28.28 -27.49 10.78
C GLY A 159 -29.15 -28.36 9.86
N HIS A 160 -29.08 -28.15 8.53
CA HIS A 160 -29.82 -28.95 7.55
C HIS A 160 -29.08 -30.23 7.10
N ILE A 161 -27.85 -30.45 7.56
CA ILE A 161 -27.13 -31.73 7.41
C ILE A 161 -27.40 -32.58 8.66
N LYS A 162 -28.65 -32.99 8.88
CA LYS A 162 -28.92 -34.16 9.73
C LYS A 162 -28.88 -35.39 8.85
N MET A 163 -27.77 -36.12 8.95
CA MET A 163 -27.60 -37.46 8.40
C MET A 163 -28.78 -38.34 8.86
N LYS A 164 -29.51 -38.90 7.88
CA LYS A 164 -30.28 -40.14 8.08
C LYS A 164 -29.34 -41.32 7.96
#